data_AF-A0A3D3M7P9-F1
#
_entry.id   AF-A0A3D3M7P9-F1
#
_cell.length_a   1.000
_cell.length_b   1.000
_cell.length_c   1.000
_cell.angle_alpha   90.00
_cell.angle_beta   90.00
_cell.angle_gamma   90.00
#
_symmetry.space_group_name_H-M   'P 1'
#
loop_
_entity.id
_entity.type
_entity.pdbx_description
1 polymer ?
#
loop_
_entity_poly.entity_id
_entity_poly.type
_entity_poly.pdbx_seq_one_letter_code
_entity_poly.pdbx_strand_id
1 'polypeptide(L)'
;MNGASTLSTAADRSVTNAISLGANLTVNNAANLNLSGVISGTRALTKSGAGTLTLSGANNFGGGLIINTGKVILNTAGAAGSGTITSGVIGTGSLDTLAPTTLTNLVQLNGNLTLTGSNDLTLQGKVSGFGGLVKTGSSALTLNGANDFSGTSTLAAGSLILQNASGLGVGQLNVTGNAALNASGLSVGNNISVGLGRALTLNNAGAATLGGVISGSGSLVKAGAGDLTLSGLSTYSGDTLLDTGTLILGSNSALGNGSGTL
;
A
#
# COMPACT_ATOMS: atom_id res chain seq x y z
N MET A 1 23.70 5.31 -21.21
CA MET A 1 24.47 4.08 -20.89
C MET A 1 24.08 2.99 -21.88
N ASN A 2 25.04 2.28 -22.50
CA ASN A 2 24.78 1.30 -23.58
C ASN A 2 24.86 -0.17 -23.12
N GLY A 3 25.21 -0.44 -21.86
CA GLY A 3 25.23 -1.76 -21.24
C GLY A 3 24.68 -1.72 -19.81
N ALA A 4 24.23 -2.87 -19.29
CA ALA A 4 23.71 -2.96 -17.94
C ALA A 4 24.77 -2.45 -16.95
N SER A 5 24.39 -1.52 -16.07
CA SER A 5 25.34 -0.78 -15.24
C SER A 5 24.86 -0.70 -13.80
N THR A 6 25.80 -0.50 -12.86
CA THR A 6 25.50 -0.23 -11.45
C THR A 6 26.02 1.14 -11.05
N LEU A 7 25.15 1.95 -10.42
CA LEU A 7 25.49 3.19 -9.74
C LEU A 7 25.47 2.95 -8.24
N SER A 8 26.57 3.25 -7.55
CA SER A 8 26.69 3.10 -6.09
C SER A 8 27.32 4.35 -5.48
N THR A 9 26.92 4.68 -4.25
CA THR A 9 27.47 5.79 -3.48
C THR A 9 27.73 5.34 -2.03
N ALA A 10 28.91 5.69 -1.51
CA ALA A 10 29.32 5.41 -0.14
C ALA A 10 29.05 6.58 0.84
N ALA A 11 28.71 7.75 0.30
CA ALA A 11 28.33 8.95 1.06
C ALA A 11 27.09 9.57 0.40
N ASP A 12 26.43 10.49 1.12
CA ASP A 12 25.27 11.18 0.60
C ASP A 12 25.63 12.00 -0.65
N ARG A 13 24.85 11.82 -1.72
CA ARG A 13 25.07 12.47 -3.02
C ARG A 13 23.77 13.02 -3.57
N SER A 14 23.87 14.13 -4.30
CA SER A 14 22.83 14.63 -5.20
C SER A 14 23.41 14.76 -6.59
N VAL A 15 22.69 14.23 -7.59
CA VAL A 15 23.05 14.26 -9.00
C VAL A 15 21.93 14.95 -9.76
N THR A 16 22.28 16.08 -10.39
CA THR A 16 21.33 16.93 -11.14
C THR A 16 21.34 16.66 -12.64
N ASN A 17 22.31 15.87 -13.12
CA ASN A 17 22.43 15.53 -14.54
C ASN A 17 21.24 14.70 -15.03
N ALA A 18 20.82 14.94 -16.27
CA ALA A 18 19.90 14.05 -16.96
C ALA A 18 20.56 12.69 -17.22
N ILE A 19 19.78 11.61 -17.11
CA ILE A 19 20.27 10.23 -17.29
C ILE A 19 19.43 9.55 -18.37
N SER A 20 20.07 9.12 -19.47
CA SER A 20 19.42 8.32 -20.52
C SER A 20 19.72 6.83 -20.34
N LEU A 21 18.67 6.05 -20.05
CA LEU A 21 18.71 4.61 -19.88
C LEU A 21 18.65 3.88 -21.25
N GLY A 22 19.82 3.73 -21.88
CA GLY A 22 19.99 2.86 -23.06
C GLY A 22 20.13 1.36 -22.70
N ALA A 23 20.37 1.06 -21.42
CA ALA A 23 20.35 -0.28 -20.82
C ALA A 23 19.82 -0.16 -19.37
N ASN A 24 19.54 -1.30 -18.72
CA ASN A 24 19.07 -1.30 -17.32
C ASN A 24 20.12 -0.69 -16.39
N LEU A 25 19.67 0.13 -15.43
CA LEU A 25 20.50 0.71 -14.39
C LEU A 25 20.13 0.15 -13.03
N THR A 26 21.08 -0.46 -12.33
CA THR A 26 20.94 -0.78 -10.91
C THR A 26 21.53 0.34 -10.07
N VAL A 27 20.76 0.92 -9.17
CA VAL A 27 21.24 1.83 -8.13
C VAL A 27 21.45 1.00 -6.86
N ASN A 28 22.70 0.73 -6.49
CA ASN A 28 23.10 -0.04 -5.30
C ASN A 28 23.78 0.87 -4.27
N ASN A 29 23.08 1.91 -3.80
CA ASN A 29 23.62 2.89 -2.87
C ASN A 29 23.54 2.43 -1.41
N ALA A 30 24.62 2.65 -0.65
CA ALA A 30 24.65 2.42 0.79
C ALA A 30 24.21 3.68 1.57
N ALA A 31 24.66 4.85 1.15
CA ALA A 31 24.24 6.16 1.65
C ALA A 31 23.10 6.74 0.79
N ASN A 32 22.49 7.86 1.18
CA ASN A 32 21.36 8.43 0.45
C ASN A 32 21.80 9.01 -0.90
N LEU A 33 20.97 8.82 -1.92
CA LEU A 33 21.20 9.34 -3.26
C LEU A 33 19.96 10.07 -3.76
N ASN A 34 20.11 11.34 -4.09
CA ASN A 34 19.07 12.12 -4.75
C ASN A 34 19.41 12.25 -6.25
N LEU A 35 18.58 11.66 -7.12
CA LEU A 35 18.63 11.88 -8.56
C LEU A 35 17.54 12.91 -8.92
N SER A 36 17.96 14.15 -9.16
CA SER A 36 17.05 15.27 -9.45
C SER A 36 16.95 15.63 -10.92
N GLY A 37 17.92 15.21 -11.74
CA GLY A 37 17.83 15.31 -13.20
C GLY A 37 16.78 14.35 -13.77
N VAL A 38 16.26 14.68 -14.96
CA VAL A 38 15.31 13.81 -15.70
C VAL A 38 16.00 12.49 -16.09
N ILE A 39 15.34 11.39 -15.77
CA ILE A 39 15.70 10.04 -16.21
C ILE A 39 14.77 9.64 -17.36
N SER A 40 15.33 9.28 -18.51
CA SER A 40 14.60 8.94 -19.73
C SER A 40 15.06 7.60 -20.31
N GLY A 41 14.31 7.05 -21.28
CA GLY A 41 14.66 5.83 -22.01
C GLY A 41 13.59 4.74 -21.94
N THR A 42 13.90 3.53 -22.40
CA THR A 42 12.93 2.40 -22.42
C THR A 42 13.30 1.28 -21.46
N ARG A 43 14.38 1.47 -20.69
CA ARG A 43 14.98 0.44 -19.84
C ARG A 43 14.64 0.66 -18.38
N ALA A 44 14.86 -0.38 -17.57
CA ALA A 44 14.45 -0.38 -16.17
C ALA A 44 15.45 0.37 -15.29
N LEU A 45 14.93 0.99 -14.23
CA LEU A 45 15.68 1.49 -13.09
C LEU A 45 15.45 0.55 -11.90
N THR A 46 16.51 -0.09 -11.42
CA THR A 46 16.45 -1.06 -10.32
C THR A 46 17.08 -0.46 -9.07
N LYS A 47 16.31 -0.28 -8.00
CA LYS A 47 16.82 0.05 -6.67
C LYS A 47 17.25 -1.22 -5.94
N SER A 48 18.52 -1.24 -5.58
CA SER A 48 19.21 -2.21 -4.72
C SER A 48 20.00 -1.45 -3.63
N GLY A 49 20.51 -2.13 -2.62
CA GLY A 49 21.25 -1.50 -1.52
C GLY A 49 20.36 -0.84 -0.45
N ALA A 50 20.94 -0.58 0.72
CA ALA A 50 20.21 -0.16 1.92
C ALA A 50 19.83 1.33 1.95
N GLY A 51 20.59 2.19 1.26
CA GLY A 51 20.38 3.64 1.30
C GLY A 51 19.07 4.07 0.64
N THR A 52 18.62 5.29 0.91
CA THR A 52 17.43 5.86 0.26
C THR A 52 17.78 6.39 -1.12
N LEU A 53 16.95 6.10 -2.12
CA LEU A 53 16.99 6.74 -3.44
C LEU A 53 15.82 7.72 -3.56
N THR A 54 16.11 9.01 -3.64
CA THR A 54 15.11 10.02 -3.96
C THR A 54 15.13 10.29 -5.45
N LEU A 55 13.97 10.16 -6.10
CA LEU A 55 13.75 10.52 -7.50
C LEU A 55 12.95 11.82 -7.53
N SER A 56 13.56 12.89 -8.04
CA SER A 56 12.94 14.22 -8.04
C SER A 56 12.51 14.73 -9.40
N GLY A 57 13.14 14.24 -10.48
CA GLY A 57 12.82 14.63 -11.85
C GLY A 57 11.45 14.11 -12.32
N ALA A 58 10.84 14.81 -13.28
CA ALA A 58 9.72 14.28 -14.06
C ALA A 58 10.28 13.27 -15.06
N ASN A 59 10.30 12.00 -14.66
CA ASN A 59 10.99 10.95 -15.39
C ASN A 59 10.09 10.33 -16.46
N ASN A 60 10.68 9.88 -17.57
CA ASN A 60 9.97 9.24 -18.68
C ASN A 60 10.65 7.95 -19.14
N PHE A 61 11.26 7.21 -18.20
CA PHE A 61 11.73 5.86 -18.49
C PHE A 61 10.57 4.87 -18.50
N GLY A 62 10.46 4.07 -19.56
CA GLY A 62 9.35 3.14 -19.78
C GLY A 62 9.58 1.70 -19.28
N GLY A 63 10.81 1.34 -18.94
CA GLY A 63 11.14 -0.04 -18.56
C GLY A 63 10.74 -0.44 -17.14
N GLY A 64 10.20 0.51 -16.36
CA GLY A 64 9.72 0.29 -15.00
C GLY A 64 10.73 0.62 -13.90
N LEU A 65 10.20 0.76 -12.70
CA LEU A 65 10.95 1.00 -11.46
C LEU A 65 10.90 -0.28 -10.61
N ILE A 66 12.03 -0.96 -10.45
CA ILE A 66 12.12 -2.20 -9.67
C ILE A 66 12.71 -1.86 -8.30
N ILE A 67 12.01 -2.18 -7.20
CA ILE A 67 12.43 -1.90 -5.83
C ILE A 67 12.77 -3.21 -5.13
N ASN A 68 14.02 -3.66 -5.27
CA ASN A 68 14.44 -4.93 -4.68
C ASN A 68 14.61 -4.85 -3.15
N THR A 69 15.19 -3.74 -2.68
CA THR A 69 15.50 -3.49 -1.27
C THR A 69 15.73 -1.99 -1.03
N GLY A 70 15.73 -1.57 0.24
CA GLY A 70 15.90 -0.19 0.64
C GLY A 70 14.68 0.68 0.33
N LYS A 71 14.85 2.00 0.41
CA LYS A 71 13.77 2.97 0.26
C LYS A 71 13.89 3.74 -1.05
N VAL A 72 12.77 3.91 -1.75
CA VAL A 72 12.60 4.91 -2.81
C VAL A 72 11.66 6.00 -2.32
N ILE A 73 12.03 7.27 -2.55
CA ILE A 73 11.18 8.43 -2.31
C ILE A 73 10.89 9.11 -3.64
N LEU A 74 9.62 9.33 -3.95
CA LEU A 74 9.18 10.06 -5.14
C LEU A 74 8.80 11.50 -4.76
N ASN A 75 9.41 12.48 -5.42
CA ASN A 75 9.06 13.89 -5.19
C ASN A 75 7.76 14.29 -5.92
N THR A 76 7.49 13.68 -7.07
CA THR A 76 6.32 13.95 -7.91
C THR A 76 5.77 12.64 -8.46
N ALA A 77 4.53 12.64 -8.95
CA ALA A 77 3.94 11.47 -9.61
C ALA A 77 4.79 10.96 -10.79
N GLY A 78 5.34 11.88 -11.60
CA GLY A 78 6.22 11.54 -12.73
C GLY A 78 7.59 10.98 -12.34
N ALA A 79 7.96 11.02 -11.06
CA ALA A 79 9.28 10.54 -10.62
C ALA A 79 9.43 9.02 -10.77
N ALA A 80 8.34 8.25 -10.78
CA ALA A 80 8.39 6.80 -10.99
C ALA A 80 8.64 6.38 -12.45
N GLY A 81 8.63 7.32 -13.40
CA GLY A 81 8.60 7.00 -14.82
C GLY A 81 7.22 6.50 -15.27
N SER A 82 7.12 5.97 -16.50
CA SER A 82 5.85 5.52 -17.09
C SER A 82 5.64 4.01 -17.04
N GLY A 83 6.68 3.23 -16.71
CA GLY A 83 6.60 1.77 -16.64
C GLY A 83 6.01 1.25 -15.32
N THR A 84 5.89 -0.08 -15.20
CA THR A 84 5.41 -0.75 -13.98
C THR A 84 6.35 -0.52 -12.80
N ILE A 85 5.78 -0.30 -11.60
CA ILE A 85 6.53 -0.35 -10.34
C ILE A 85 6.51 -1.80 -9.84
N THR A 86 7.67 -2.40 -9.65
CA THR A 86 7.78 -3.82 -9.29
C THR A 86 8.52 -3.98 -7.97
N SER A 87 7.94 -4.69 -7.00
CA SER A 87 8.66 -5.05 -5.77
C SER A 87 9.60 -6.23 -6.01
N GLY A 88 10.69 -6.31 -5.24
CA GLY A 88 11.56 -7.48 -5.21
C GLY A 88 10.92 -8.68 -4.52
N VAL A 89 11.37 -9.88 -4.87
CA VAL A 89 10.84 -11.17 -4.36
C VAL A 89 11.01 -11.31 -2.83
N ILE A 90 12.10 -10.77 -2.27
CA ILE A 90 12.37 -10.86 -0.82
C ILE A 90 11.46 -9.93 0.00
N GLY A 91 10.83 -8.93 -0.64
CA GLY A 91 9.82 -8.09 -0.01
C GLY A 91 10.35 -7.04 0.98
N THR A 92 11.60 -6.60 0.83
CA THR A 92 12.25 -5.59 1.69
C THR A 92 12.29 -4.20 1.06
N GLY A 93 11.70 -4.02 -0.11
CA GLY A 93 11.57 -2.74 -0.78
C GLY A 93 10.55 -1.84 -0.10
N SER A 94 10.86 -0.54 -0.03
CA SER A 94 9.97 0.50 0.49
C SER A 94 9.77 1.64 -0.49
N LEU A 95 8.56 2.19 -0.52
CA LEU A 95 8.18 3.37 -1.29
C LEU A 95 7.58 4.44 -0.38
N ASP A 96 7.87 5.69 -0.70
CA ASP A 96 7.35 6.88 -0.03
C ASP A 96 7.24 8.04 -1.02
N THR A 97 6.57 9.11 -0.59
CA THR A 97 6.41 10.33 -1.39
C THR A 97 6.71 11.57 -0.53
N LEU A 98 7.16 12.66 -1.14
CA LEU A 98 7.40 13.94 -0.45
C LEU A 98 6.17 14.86 -0.40
N ALA A 99 5.12 14.50 -1.13
CA ALA A 99 3.84 15.20 -1.17
C ALA A 99 2.71 14.21 -1.48
N PRO A 100 1.44 14.58 -1.26
CA PRO A 100 0.29 13.81 -1.73
C PRO A 100 0.44 13.48 -3.22
N THR A 101 0.40 12.19 -3.57
CA THR A 101 0.76 11.72 -4.91
C THR A 101 -0.22 10.67 -5.41
N THR A 102 -0.57 10.78 -6.69
CA THR A 102 -1.34 9.80 -7.43
C THR A 102 -0.45 9.13 -8.46
N LEU A 103 -0.24 7.82 -8.34
CA LEU A 103 0.56 7.03 -9.29
C LEU A 103 -0.38 6.30 -10.26
N THR A 104 -0.17 6.53 -11.55
CA THR A 104 -0.91 5.85 -12.63
C THR A 104 -0.25 4.55 -13.08
N ASN A 105 0.98 4.29 -12.60
CA ASN A 105 1.74 3.09 -12.90
C ASN A 105 0.96 1.84 -12.45
N LEU A 106 1.08 0.76 -13.23
CA LEU A 106 0.79 -0.57 -12.70
C LEU A 106 1.77 -0.90 -11.57
N VAL A 107 1.32 -1.71 -10.61
CA VAL A 107 2.16 -2.20 -9.51
C VAL A 107 2.19 -3.71 -9.52
N GLN A 108 3.37 -4.30 -9.65
CA GLN A 108 3.59 -5.74 -9.61
C GLN A 108 4.30 -6.12 -8.32
N LEU A 109 3.63 -6.86 -7.44
CA LEU A 109 4.15 -7.33 -6.17
C LEU A 109 4.75 -8.73 -6.31
N ASN A 110 6.05 -8.83 -6.58
CA ASN A 110 6.72 -10.15 -6.56
C ASN A 110 7.06 -10.60 -5.14
N GLY A 111 7.26 -9.65 -4.24
CA GLY A 111 7.24 -9.82 -2.79
C GLY A 111 6.53 -8.62 -2.16
N ASN A 112 6.60 -8.49 -0.83
CA ASN A 112 5.92 -7.39 -0.16
C ASN A 112 6.51 -6.02 -0.57
N LEU A 113 5.66 -5.00 -0.66
CA LEU A 113 6.08 -3.61 -0.81
C LEU A 113 5.64 -2.81 0.41
N THR A 114 6.61 -2.21 1.11
CA THR A 114 6.31 -1.33 2.24
C THR A 114 5.99 0.07 1.74
N LEU A 115 4.81 0.57 2.08
CA LEU A 115 4.36 1.94 1.83
C LEU A 115 4.47 2.72 3.13
N THR A 116 5.57 3.47 3.26
CA THR A 116 5.92 4.14 4.53
C THR A 116 4.99 5.29 4.89
N GLY A 117 4.28 5.87 3.91
CA GLY A 117 3.08 6.67 4.14
C GLY A 117 3.32 8.03 4.81
N SER A 118 4.42 8.72 4.46
CA SER A 118 4.67 10.09 4.94
C SER A 118 3.65 11.09 4.41
N ASN A 119 3.01 10.79 3.28
CA ASN A 119 1.95 11.57 2.66
C ASN A 119 0.86 10.66 2.10
N ASP A 120 -0.28 11.25 1.72
CA ASP A 120 -1.35 10.52 1.04
C ASP A 120 -0.85 9.94 -0.30
N LEU A 121 -1.11 8.66 -0.51
CA LEU A 121 -0.73 7.95 -1.72
C LEU A 121 -1.96 7.31 -2.35
N THR A 122 -2.18 7.60 -3.61
CA THR A 122 -3.20 6.94 -4.42
C THR A 122 -2.52 6.06 -5.47
N LEU A 123 -2.83 4.77 -5.46
CA LEU A 123 -2.47 3.84 -6.53
C LEU A 123 -3.67 3.71 -7.49
N GLN A 124 -3.61 4.41 -8.63
CA GLN A 124 -4.63 4.34 -9.67
C GLN A 124 -4.51 3.07 -10.50
N GLY A 125 -3.28 2.70 -10.84
CA GLY A 125 -3.02 1.50 -11.62
C GLY A 125 -3.36 0.23 -10.85
N LYS A 126 -3.66 -0.84 -11.59
CA LYS A 126 -3.89 -2.16 -11.02
C LYS A 126 -2.66 -2.63 -10.25
N VAL A 127 -2.91 -3.21 -9.08
CA VAL A 127 -1.93 -3.91 -8.25
C VAL A 127 -2.12 -5.42 -8.44
N SER A 128 -1.04 -6.12 -8.82
CA SER A 128 -1.02 -7.55 -9.15
C SER A 128 0.14 -8.28 -8.50
N GLY A 129 0.15 -9.62 -8.54
CA GLY A 129 1.29 -10.44 -8.10
C GLY A 129 1.06 -11.25 -6.83
N PHE A 130 2.12 -11.87 -6.32
CA PHE A 130 2.05 -12.80 -5.18
C PHE A 130 2.32 -12.14 -3.82
N GLY A 131 3.00 -11.01 -3.82
CA GLY A 131 3.29 -10.24 -2.61
C GLY A 131 2.11 -9.39 -2.15
N GLY A 132 2.24 -8.80 -0.97
CA GLY A 132 1.24 -7.90 -0.37
C GLY A 132 1.76 -6.48 -0.16
N LEU A 133 0.86 -5.59 0.27
CA LEU A 133 1.19 -4.21 0.64
C LEU A 133 1.36 -4.10 2.16
N VAL A 134 2.40 -3.42 2.62
CA VAL A 134 2.62 -3.14 4.05
C VAL A 134 2.53 -1.63 4.28
N LYS A 135 1.41 -1.16 4.83
CA LYS A 135 1.13 0.26 5.05
C LYS A 135 1.39 0.66 6.50
N THR A 136 2.40 1.50 6.76
CA THR A 136 2.88 1.81 8.13
C THR A 136 2.73 3.26 8.58
N GLY A 137 2.64 4.23 7.66
CA GLY A 137 2.52 5.66 8.00
C GLY A 137 1.11 6.10 8.38
N SER A 138 0.97 7.31 8.94
CA SER A 138 -0.31 7.87 9.39
C SER A 138 -1.22 8.34 8.24
N SER A 139 -0.67 8.64 7.07
CA SER A 139 -1.42 9.19 5.92
C SER A 139 -2.36 8.15 5.29
N ALA A 140 -3.21 8.58 4.35
CA ALA A 140 -4.09 7.68 3.63
C ALA A 140 -3.35 6.91 2.50
N LEU A 141 -3.71 5.64 2.31
CA LEU A 141 -3.45 4.89 1.10
C LEU A 141 -4.78 4.62 0.39
N THR A 142 -4.92 5.08 -0.85
CA THR A 142 -6.10 4.82 -1.68
C THR A 142 -5.78 3.79 -2.76
N LEU A 143 -6.59 2.73 -2.84
CA LEU A 143 -6.53 1.69 -3.88
C LEU A 143 -7.75 1.83 -4.81
N ASN A 144 -7.49 2.24 -6.05
CA ASN A 144 -8.53 2.51 -7.04
C ASN A 144 -8.79 1.34 -8.00
N GLY A 145 -7.76 0.58 -8.33
CA GLY A 145 -7.86 -0.52 -9.29
C GLY A 145 -8.67 -1.72 -8.79
N ALA A 146 -9.24 -2.47 -9.72
CA ALA A 146 -9.63 -3.86 -9.49
C ALA A 146 -8.35 -4.71 -9.41
N ASN A 147 -7.88 -4.93 -8.19
CA ASN A 147 -6.58 -5.54 -7.93
C ASN A 147 -6.71 -7.07 -7.87
N ASP A 148 -5.63 -7.78 -8.16
CA ASP A 148 -5.59 -9.26 -8.18
C ASP A 148 -4.34 -9.84 -7.50
N PHE A 149 -3.65 -9.04 -6.68
CA PHE A 149 -2.54 -9.56 -5.89
C PHE A 149 -3.05 -10.54 -4.82
N SER A 150 -2.33 -11.65 -4.63
CA SER A 150 -2.73 -12.73 -3.71
C SER A 150 -2.08 -12.65 -2.33
N GLY A 151 -1.07 -11.80 -2.17
CA GLY A 151 -0.38 -11.64 -0.91
C GLY A 151 -1.21 -10.87 0.13
N THR A 152 -0.94 -11.15 1.40
CA THR A 152 -1.60 -10.48 2.53
C THR A 152 -1.24 -9.01 2.61
N SER A 153 -2.24 -8.14 2.71
CA SER A 153 -2.04 -6.72 3.02
C SER A 153 -1.89 -6.53 4.53
N THR A 154 -0.92 -5.74 4.97
CA THR A 154 -0.74 -5.33 6.36
C THR A 154 -1.05 -3.86 6.52
N LEU A 155 -1.96 -3.53 7.43
CA LEU A 155 -2.34 -2.18 7.81
C LEU A 155 -1.87 -1.91 9.24
N ALA A 156 -0.73 -1.22 9.36
CA ALA A 156 -0.07 -0.93 10.63
C ALA A 156 -0.35 0.49 11.15
N ALA A 157 -0.81 1.42 10.31
CA ALA A 157 -1.31 2.73 10.73
C ALA A 157 -2.08 3.46 9.61
N GLY A 158 -2.72 4.57 9.99
CA GLY A 158 -3.37 5.50 9.08
C GLY A 158 -4.69 4.97 8.52
N SER A 159 -5.03 5.42 7.31
CA SER A 159 -6.25 4.98 6.62
C SER A 159 -5.93 4.21 5.35
N LEU A 160 -6.67 3.12 5.12
CA LEU A 160 -6.77 2.44 3.84
C LEU A 160 -8.14 2.76 3.23
N ILE A 161 -8.15 3.35 2.04
CA ILE A 161 -9.35 3.73 1.31
C ILE A 161 -9.47 2.83 0.08
N LEU A 162 -10.57 2.12 -0.03
CA LEU A 162 -10.89 1.30 -1.19
C LEU A 162 -11.92 2.04 -2.04
N GLN A 163 -11.66 2.13 -3.35
CA GLN A 163 -12.64 2.61 -4.32
C GLN A 163 -13.11 1.50 -5.27
N ASN A 164 -12.68 0.27 -5.02
CA ASN A 164 -13.11 -0.93 -5.72
C ASN A 164 -13.27 -2.09 -4.73
N ALA A 165 -14.31 -2.91 -4.91
CA ALA A 165 -14.59 -4.06 -4.04
C ALA A 165 -13.45 -5.10 -4.02
N SER A 166 -12.71 -5.22 -5.13
CA SER A 166 -11.51 -6.05 -5.25
C SER A 166 -10.21 -5.26 -4.98
N GLY A 167 -10.28 -4.10 -4.31
CA GLY A 167 -9.12 -3.23 -4.08
C GLY A 167 -8.02 -3.90 -3.23
N LEU A 168 -8.36 -4.86 -2.38
CA LEU A 168 -7.40 -5.63 -1.59
C LEU A 168 -6.85 -6.87 -2.32
N GLY A 169 -7.21 -7.06 -3.60
CA GLY A 169 -6.89 -8.30 -4.30
C GLY A 169 -7.60 -9.50 -3.69
N VAL A 170 -6.94 -10.65 -3.70
CA VAL A 170 -7.47 -11.92 -3.17
C VAL A 170 -6.98 -12.21 -1.74
N GLY A 171 -5.95 -11.51 -1.27
CA GLY A 171 -5.31 -11.75 0.03
C GLY A 171 -6.11 -11.28 1.24
N GLN A 172 -5.71 -11.71 2.43
CA GLN A 172 -6.23 -11.22 3.71
C GLN A 172 -5.74 -9.79 4.01
N LEU A 173 -6.50 -9.04 4.80
CA LEU A 173 -6.05 -7.81 5.47
C LEU A 173 -5.67 -8.11 6.93
N ASN A 174 -4.41 -7.88 7.29
CA ASN A 174 -3.90 -7.95 8.66
C ASN A 174 -3.80 -6.55 9.25
N VAL A 175 -4.53 -6.29 10.34
CA VAL A 175 -4.48 -5.03 11.07
C VAL A 175 -3.53 -5.18 12.25
N THR A 176 -2.35 -4.57 12.13
CA THR A 176 -1.25 -4.71 13.11
C THR A 176 -1.01 -3.45 13.93
N GLY A 177 -1.74 -2.37 13.64
CA GLY A 177 -1.80 -1.14 14.42
C GLY A 177 -3.22 -0.57 14.45
N ASN A 178 -3.43 0.50 15.21
CA ASN A 178 -4.71 1.21 15.18
C ASN A 178 -4.83 1.94 13.85
N ALA A 179 -5.85 1.60 13.07
CA ALA A 179 -5.99 2.07 11.72
C ALA A 179 -7.45 2.12 11.28
N ALA A 180 -7.70 2.81 10.18
CA ALA A 180 -9.02 2.94 9.58
C ALA A 180 -9.10 2.24 8.21
N LEU A 181 -10.21 1.58 7.95
CA LEU A 181 -10.62 1.12 6.62
C LEU A 181 -11.84 1.93 6.17
N ASN A 182 -11.78 2.51 4.98
CA ASN A 182 -12.91 3.11 4.30
C ASN A 182 -13.23 2.27 3.06
N ALA A 183 -14.41 1.65 3.07
CA ALA A 183 -14.98 0.85 2.00
C ALA A 183 -16.38 1.37 1.64
N SER A 184 -16.59 2.68 1.73
CA SER A 184 -17.86 3.36 1.48
C SER A 184 -18.43 2.99 0.10
N GLY A 185 -19.65 2.44 0.09
CA GLY A 185 -20.34 2.01 -1.12
C GLY A 185 -19.91 0.63 -1.65
N LEU A 186 -19.08 -0.12 -0.91
CA LEU A 186 -18.49 -1.38 -1.38
C LEU A 186 -18.91 -2.59 -0.54
N SER A 187 -18.91 -3.74 -1.19
CA SER A 187 -18.95 -5.05 -0.52
C SER A 187 -17.59 -5.73 -0.65
N VAL A 188 -16.85 -5.80 0.44
CA VAL A 188 -15.48 -6.33 0.49
C VAL A 188 -15.51 -7.76 1.01
N GLY A 189 -15.04 -8.71 0.20
CA GLY A 189 -15.06 -10.14 0.52
C GLY A 189 -13.78 -10.67 1.19
N ASN A 190 -12.74 -9.85 1.33
CA ASN A 190 -11.47 -10.26 1.92
C ASN A 190 -11.63 -10.61 3.41
N ASN A 191 -10.91 -11.64 3.85
CA ASN A 191 -10.76 -11.91 5.28
C ASN A 191 -10.01 -10.77 5.96
N ILE A 192 -10.31 -10.53 7.23
CA ILE A 192 -9.69 -9.48 8.05
C ILE A 192 -9.23 -10.12 9.36
N SER A 193 -7.97 -9.92 9.74
CA SER A 193 -7.43 -10.31 11.05
C SER A 193 -7.05 -9.06 11.82
N VAL A 194 -7.62 -8.87 13.00
CA VAL A 194 -7.34 -7.72 13.87
C VAL A 194 -6.45 -8.15 15.03
N GLY A 195 -5.23 -7.61 15.07
CA GLY A 195 -4.21 -7.98 16.06
C GLY A 195 -4.57 -7.61 17.49
N LEU A 196 -3.94 -8.27 18.45
CA LEU A 196 -4.17 -8.04 19.88
C LEU A 196 -3.95 -6.58 20.28
N GLY A 197 -4.92 -6.02 20.99
CA GLY A 197 -4.88 -4.63 21.46
C GLY A 197 -4.85 -3.61 20.32
N ARG A 198 -5.27 -3.99 19.11
CA ARG A 198 -5.46 -3.10 17.96
C ARG A 198 -6.94 -2.85 17.75
N ALA A 199 -7.25 -1.68 17.18
CA ALA A 199 -8.59 -1.33 16.74
C ALA A 199 -8.60 -1.10 15.22
N LEU A 200 -9.54 -1.76 14.54
CA LEU A 200 -9.90 -1.41 13.16
C LEU A 200 -11.12 -0.49 13.20
N THR A 201 -10.95 0.75 12.76
CA THR A 201 -12.04 1.71 12.61
C THR A 201 -12.62 1.64 11.21
N LEU A 202 -13.93 1.44 11.10
CA LEU A 202 -14.66 1.43 9.85
C LEU A 202 -15.35 2.78 9.70
N ASN A 203 -14.69 3.73 9.06
CA ASN A 203 -15.17 5.12 8.91
C ASN A 203 -15.80 5.34 7.52
N ASN A 204 -16.96 4.73 7.31
CA ASN A 204 -17.65 4.75 6.02
C ASN A 204 -18.71 5.87 5.99
N ALA A 205 -18.68 6.70 4.95
CA ALA A 205 -19.71 7.73 4.75
C ALA A 205 -20.99 7.14 4.12
N GLY A 206 -20.85 6.19 3.20
CA GLY A 206 -21.95 5.42 2.61
C GLY A 206 -21.97 3.97 3.13
N ALA A 207 -23.01 3.24 2.76
CA ALA A 207 -23.19 1.85 3.18
C ALA A 207 -22.01 0.97 2.72
N ALA A 208 -21.54 0.07 3.59
CA ALA A 208 -20.47 -0.87 3.29
C ALA A 208 -20.80 -2.26 3.84
N THR A 209 -20.32 -3.29 3.16
CA THR A 209 -20.45 -4.69 3.60
C THR A 209 -19.09 -5.33 3.74
N LEU A 210 -18.85 -6.01 4.86
CA LEU A 210 -17.71 -6.91 5.06
C LEU A 210 -18.22 -8.36 5.04
N GLY A 211 -17.86 -9.08 4.00
CA GLY A 211 -18.32 -10.45 3.74
C GLY A 211 -17.32 -11.56 4.05
N GLY A 212 -16.04 -11.21 4.23
CA GLY A 212 -15.01 -12.17 4.63
C GLY A 212 -15.06 -12.52 6.12
N VAL A 213 -14.23 -13.49 6.52
CA VAL A 213 -14.08 -13.85 7.93
C VAL A 213 -13.36 -12.73 8.67
N ILE A 214 -13.89 -12.28 9.81
CA ILE A 214 -13.19 -11.34 10.70
C ILE A 214 -12.69 -12.09 11.92
N SER A 215 -11.38 -12.09 12.16
CA SER A 215 -10.72 -12.87 13.21
C SER A 215 -9.72 -12.04 14.03
N GLY A 216 -9.11 -12.67 15.04
CA GLY A 216 -8.09 -12.06 15.89
C GLY A 216 -8.60 -11.69 17.28
N SER A 217 -7.90 -10.80 17.97
CA SER A 217 -8.23 -10.41 19.35
C SER A 217 -8.29 -8.90 19.56
N GLY A 218 -8.18 -8.14 18.47
CA GLY A 218 -8.45 -6.71 18.46
C GLY A 218 -9.93 -6.39 18.32
N SER A 219 -10.24 -5.09 18.43
CA SER A 219 -11.60 -4.56 18.39
C SER A 219 -11.98 -4.01 17.02
N LEU A 220 -13.30 -3.96 16.79
CA LEU A 220 -13.90 -3.22 15.68
C LEU A 220 -14.56 -1.96 16.20
N VAL A 221 -14.36 -0.85 15.50
CA VAL A 221 -15.05 0.41 15.78
C VAL A 221 -15.87 0.78 14.55
N LYS A 222 -17.19 0.72 14.66
CA LYS A 222 -18.09 1.23 13.64
C LYS A 222 -18.22 2.74 13.82
N ALA A 223 -17.66 3.49 12.87
CA ALA A 223 -17.75 4.93 12.78
C ALA A 223 -18.37 5.37 11.44
N GLY A 224 -18.50 6.68 11.25
CA GLY A 224 -19.07 7.25 10.03
C GLY A 224 -20.58 7.07 9.92
N ALA A 225 -21.21 7.90 9.09
CA ALA A 225 -22.66 7.95 8.96
C ALA A 225 -23.27 6.75 8.21
N GLY A 226 -22.49 6.05 7.38
CA GLY A 226 -22.99 4.95 6.56
C GLY A 226 -23.27 3.68 7.37
N ASP A 227 -24.19 2.86 6.89
CA ASP A 227 -24.47 1.55 7.47
C ASP A 227 -23.29 0.59 7.24
N LEU A 228 -22.92 -0.19 8.24
CA LEU A 228 -21.97 -1.29 8.10
C LEU A 228 -22.70 -2.61 8.22
N THR A 229 -22.70 -3.42 7.18
CA THR A 229 -23.17 -4.80 7.22
C THR A 229 -22.01 -5.75 7.46
N LEU A 230 -22.07 -6.53 8.53
CA LEU A 230 -21.19 -7.68 8.75
C LEU A 230 -21.94 -8.93 8.29
N SER A 231 -21.59 -9.49 7.13
CA SER A 231 -22.31 -10.66 6.57
C SER A 231 -21.52 -11.96 6.69
N GLY A 232 -20.20 -11.88 6.88
CA GLY A 232 -19.32 -13.05 7.08
C GLY A 232 -19.38 -13.63 8.50
N LEU A 233 -18.65 -14.74 8.69
CA LEU A 233 -18.38 -15.32 10.01
C LEU A 233 -17.35 -14.46 10.76
N SER A 234 -17.66 -14.08 11.99
CA SER A 234 -16.74 -13.39 12.87
C SER A 234 -16.28 -14.29 14.01
N THR A 235 -14.96 -14.40 14.20
CA THR A 235 -14.32 -15.16 15.27
C THR A 235 -13.41 -14.31 16.15
N TYR A 236 -13.35 -13.00 15.91
CA TYR A 236 -12.54 -12.09 16.72
C TYR A 236 -13.06 -12.04 18.17
N SER A 237 -12.14 -11.90 19.14
CA SER A 237 -12.49 -11.89 20.57
C SER A 237 -12.50 -10.51 21.21
N GLY A 238 -12.10 -9.46 20.48
CA GLY A 238 -12.18 -8.09 20.97
C GLY A 238 -13.57 -7.49 20.79
N ASP A 239 -13.78 -6.32 21.41
CA ASP A 239 -15.09 -5.68 21.45
C ASP A 239 -15.51 -5.13 20.08
N THR A 240 -16.82 -4.99 19.92
CA THR A 240 -17.41 -4.20 18.82
C THR A 240 -17.99 -2.94 19.43
N LEU A 241 -17.42 -1.79 19.08
CA LEU A 241 -17.88 -0.48 19.51
C LEU A 241 -18.68 0.17 18.38
N LEU A 242 -19.90 0.59 18.67
CA LEU A 242 -20.72 1.40 17.79
C LEU A 242 -20.62 2.86 18.20
N ASP A 243 -19.84 3.66 17.46
CA ASP A 243 -19.67 5.09 17.73
C ASP A 243 -20.72 5.92 16.96
N THR A 244 -20.83 5.70 15.65
CA THR A 244 -21.79 6.42 14.78
C THR A 244 -22.34 5.53 13.66
N GLY A 245 -23.52 5.90 13.14
CA GLY A 245 -24.23 5.19 12.08
C GLY A 245 -24.90 3.88 12.56
N THR A 246 -25.17 2.98 11.62
CA THR A 246 -25.84 1.69 11.92
C THR A 246 -24.88 0.52 11.73
N LEU A 247 -24.92 -0.44 12.65
CA LEU A 247 -24.33 -1.76 12.46
C LEU A 247 -25.44 -2.76 12.14
N ILE A 248 -25.33 -3.43 10.99
CA ILE A 248 -26.28 -4.44 10.49
C ILE A 248 -25.62 -5.81 10.58
N LEU A 249 -26.27 -6.75 11.25
CA LEU A 249 -25.81 -8.14 11.33
C LEU A 249 -26.46 -8.95 10.22
N GLY A 250 -25.67 -9.34 9.22
CA GLY A 250 -26.12 -10.13 8.07
C GLY A 250 -26.18 -11.64 8.35
N SER A 251 -25.69 -12.10 9.50
CA SER A 251 -25.75 -13.51 9.93
C SER A 251 -25.77 -13.62 11.46
N ASN A 252 -26.19 -14.78 11.98
CA ASN A 252 -26.15 -15.07 13.43
C ASN A 252 -24.73 -15.13 14.01
N SER A 253 -23.71 -15.23 13.15
CA SER A 253 -22.30 -15.29 13.53
C SER A 253 -21.53 -14.05 13.08
N ALA A 254 -22.23 -12.96 12.79
CA ALA A 254 -21.65 -11.70 12.30
C ALA A 254 -20.87 -10.94 13.37
N LEU A 255 -21.20 -11.13 14.65
CA LEU A 255 -20.42 -10.61 15.77
C LEU A 255 -19.46 -11.68 16.28
N GLY A 256 -18.26 -11.23 16.68
CA GLY A 256 -17.26 -12.09 17.30
C GLY A 256 -17.64 -12.53 18.73
N ASN A 257 -16.70 -13.18 19.42
CA ASN A 257 -16.87 -13.68 20.79
C ASN A 257 -16.55 -12.62 21.87
N GLY A 258 -16.35 -11.37 21.48
CA GLY A 258 -16.08 -10.25 22.39
C GLY A 258 -17.32 -9.77 23.14
N SER A 259 -17.10 -9.01 24.21
CA SER A 259 -18.21 -8.38 24.93
C SER A 259 -18.66 -7.15 24.14
N GLY A 260 -19.81 -7.23 23.48
CA GLY A 260 -20.34 -6.07 22.75
C GLY A 260 -20.64 -4.91 23.71
N THR A 261 -20.07 -3.73 23.44
CA THR A 261 -20.55 -2.47 24.02
C THR A 261 -21.23 -1.70 22.89
N LEU A 262 -22.54 -1.84 22.81
CA LEU A 262 -23.39 -1.25 21.77
C LEU A 262 -23.97 0.09 22.22
#